data_AF-A0A843JCD7-F1
#
_entry.id   AF-A0A843JCD7-F1
#
_cell.length_a   1.000
_cell.length_b   1.000
_cell.length_c   1.000
_cell.angle_alpha   90.00
_cell.angle_beta   90.00
_cell.angle_gamma   90.00
#
_symmetry.space_group_name_H-M   'P 1'
#
loop_
_entity.id
_entity.type
_entity.pdbx_description
1 polymer ?
#
loop_
_entity_poly.entity_id
_entity_poly.type
_entity_poly.pdbx_seq_one_letter_code
_entity_poly.pdbx_strand_id
1 'polypeptide(L)' 'MPHKCAQCGREFKDGSTDILKGCPSCGGKKFLYIKRADIHRDVLEEKSIEEIAAET' A
#
# COMPACT_ATOMS: atom_id res chain seq x y z
N MET A 1 -2.28 -12.02 -3.45
CA MET A 1 -1.29 -11.03 -3.90
C MET A 1 -1.59 -9.65 -3.30
N PRO A 2 -0.64 -8.98 -2.63
CA PRO A 2 -0.81 -7.58 -2.19
C PRO A 2 -0.89 -6.64 -3.38
N HIS A 3 -1.77 -5.64 -3.33
CA HIS A 3 -1.96 -4.68 -4.41
C HIS A 3 -2.07 -3.25 -3.91
N LYS A 4 -1.58 -2.29 -4.69
CA LYS A 4 -1.74 -0.84 -4.44
C LYS A 4 -2.64 -0.23 -5.51
N CYS A 5 -3.61 0.59 -5.13
CA CYS A 5 -4.38 1.36 -6.11
C CYS A 5 -3.44 2.35 -6.82
N ALA A 6 -3.38 2.30 -8.14
CA ALA A 6 -2.52 3.19 -8.93
C ALA A 6 -2.98 4.66 -8.91
N GLN A 7 -4.18 4.93 -8.40
CA GLN A 7 -4.79 6.27 -8.39
C GLN A 7 -4.69 6.98 -7.04
N CYS A 8 -4.96 6.28 -5.93
CA CYS A 8 -4.91 6.89 -4.59
C CYS A 8 -3.84 6.28 -3.66
N GLY A 9 -3.09 5.28 -4.12
CA GLY A 9 -2.03 4.67 -3.32
C GLY A 9 -2.51 3.75 -2.19
N ARG A 10 -3.83 3.53 -2.01
CA ARG A 10 -4.34 2.62 -0.98
C ARG A 10 -3.86 1.19 -1.20
N GLU A 11 -3.36 0.56 -0.14
CA GLU A 11 -2.86 -0.81 -0.15
C GLU A 11 -3.96 -1.82 0.23
N PHE A 12 -3.93 -2.97 -0.43
CA PHE A 12 -4.88 -4.06 -0.29
C PHE A 12 -4.14 -5.34 0.07
N LYS A 13 -4.63 -6.02 1.10
CA LYS A 13 -4.08 -7.30 1.56
C LYS A 13 -4.32 -8.40 0.52
N ASP A 14 -3.54 -9.46 0.68
CA ASP A 14 -3.67 -10.68 -0.10
C ASP A 14 -5.11 -11.22 -0.06
N GLY A 15 -5.73 -11.41 -1.23
CA GLY A 15 -7.09 -11.97 -1.33
C GLY A 15 -8.23 -10.97 -1.08
N SER A 16 -7.96 -9.66 -1.01
CA SER A 16 -9.03 -8.66 -0.91
C SER A 16 -9.95 -8.70 -2.13
N THR A 17 -11.23 -8.95 -1.88
CA THR A 17 -12.28 -8.96 -2.91
C THR A 17 -12.65 -7.56 -3.38
N ASP A 18 -12.26 -6.52 -2.64
CA ASP A 18 -12.54 -5.13 -2.97
C ASP A 18 -11.94 -4.74 -4.32
N ILE A 19 -10.79 -5.33 -4.67
CA ILE A 19 -10.12 -5.12 -5.96
C ILE A 19 -11.02 -5.53 -7.14
N LEU A 20 -11.87 -6.55 -6.96
CA LEU A 20 -12.82 -7.02 -7.99
C LEU A 20 -13.93 -5.99 -8.27
N LYS A 21 -14.30 -5.20 -7.26
CA LYS A 21 -15.33 -4.16 -7.35
C LYS A 21 -14.74 -2.78 -7.69
N GLY A 22 -13.44 -2.60 -7.46
CA GLY A 22 -12.73 -1.33 -7.61
C GLY A 22 -12.40 -0.69 -6.26
N CYS A 23 -11.48 0.28 -6.27
CA CYS A 23 -10.99 0.90 -5.04
C CYS A 23 -12.11 1.65 -4.30
N PRO A 24 -12.44 1.31 -3.04
CA PRO A 24 -13.55 1.94 -2.31
C PRO A 24 -13.26 3.40 -1.92
N SER A 25 -12.00 3.84 -1.93
CA SER A 25 -11.65 5.24 -1.63
C SER A 25 -11.80 6.19 -2.82
N CYS A 26 -11.57 5.72 -4.05
CA CYS A 26 -11.45 6.62 -5.21
C CYS A 26 -12.09 6.09 -6.50
N GLY A 27 -12.70 4.90 -6.48
CA GLY A 27 -13.32 4.26 -7.65
C GLY A 27 -12.33 3.72 -8.70
N GLY A 28 -11.02 3.85 -8.46
CA GLY A 28 -9.99 3.42 -9.39
C GLY A 28 -10.01 1.90 -9.63
N LYS A 29 -9.80 1.49 -10.89
CA LYS A 29 -9.82 0.07 -11.33
C LYS A 29 -8.44 -0.48 -11.68
N LYS A 30 -7.40 0.35 -11.60
CA LYS A 30 -6.01 -0.03 -11.88
C LYS A 30 -5.27 -0.27 -10.58
N PHE A 31 -4.62 -1.42 -10.49
CA PHE A 31 -3.88 -1.86 -9.31
C PHE A 31 -2.49 -2.34 -9.70
N LEU A 32 -1.50 -1.97 -8.89
CA LEU A 32 -0.13 -2.41 -9.01
C LEU A 32 0.09 -3.59 -8.06
N TYR A 33 0.70 -4.65 -8.54
CA TYR A 33 1.15 -5.74 -7.67
C TYR A 33 2.33 -5.28 -6.83
N ILE A 34 2.28 -5.55 -5.53
CA ILE A 34 3.38 -5.27 -4.61
C ILE A 34 3.89 -6.60 -4.05
N LYS A 35 5.21 -6.80 -4.12
CA LYS A 35 5.84 -7.91 -3.39
C LYS A 35 5.77 -7.61 -1.89
N ARG A 36 5.48 -8.62 -1.08
CA ARG A 36 5.38 -8.45 0.39
C ARG A 36 6.64 -7.85 1.01
N ALA A 37 7.82 -8.17 0.46
CA ALA A 37 9.11 -7.66 0.94
C ALA A 37 9.34 -6.18 0.62
N ASP A 38 8.62 -5.62 -0.35
CA ASP A 38 8.75 -4.22 -0.76
C ASP A 38 7.74 -3.30 -0.07
N ILE A 39 6.86 -3.85 0.79
CA ILE A 39 5.89 -3.05 1.55
C ILE A 39 6.65 -2.23 2.60
N HIS A 40 6.48 -0.90 2.58
CA HIS A 40 7.14 0.09 3.46
C HIS A 40 8.66 0.18 3.34
N ARG A 41 9.26 -0.44 2.32
CA ARG A 41 10.72 -0.45 2.16
C ARG A 41 11.28 0.97 1.99
N ASP A 42 10.61 1.78 1.19
CA ASP A 42 10.91 3.19 0.95
C ASP A 42 10.91 4.03 2.23
N VAL A 43 9.92 3.80 3.10
CA VAL A 43 9.81 4.53 4.38
C VAL A 43 10.96 4.17 5.33
N LEU A 44 11.29 2.87 5.42
CA LEU A 44 12.34 2.36 6.30
C LEU A 44 13.76 2.71 5.80
N GLU A 45 13.95 2.92 4.50
CA GLU A 45 15.21 3.42 3.93
C GLU A 45 15.40 4.92 4.21
N GLU A 46 14.32 5.69 4.33
CA GLU A 46 14.38 7.15 4.53
C GLU A 46 14.44 7.57 6.00
N LYS A 47 13.72 6.85 6.89
CA LYS A 47 13.75 7.09 8.35
C LYS A 47 13.75 5.76 9.10
N SER A 48 14.56 5.70 10.17
CA SER A 48 14.52 4.57 11.10
C SER A 48 13.21 4.56 11.90
N ILE A 49 12.86 3.38 12.43
CA ILE A 49 11.68 3.21 13.28
C ILE A 49 11.75 4.12 14.52
N GLU A 50 12.96 4.31 15.06
CA GLU A 50 13.21 5.16 16.23
C GLU A 50 12.94 6.64 15.91
N GLU A 51 13.34 7.12 14.73
CA GLU A 51 13.09 8.49 14.29
C GLU A 51 11.60 8.76 14.07
N ILE A 52 10.87 7.83 13.44
CA ILE A 52 9.42 7.96 13.21
C ILE A 52 8.66 8.02 14.55
N ALA A 53 9.10 7.24 15.54
CA ALA A 53 8.49 7.21 16.87
C ALA A 53 8.76 8.48 17.69
N ALA A 54 9.83 9.23 17.38
CA ALA A 54 10.16 10.48 18.06
C ALA A 54 9.38 11.70 17.51
N GLU A 55 8.82 11.59 16.30
CA GLU A 55 8.06 12.66 15.62
C GLU A 55 6.53 12.58 15.85
N THR A 56 6.03 11.53 16.52
CA THR A 56 4.62 11.35 16.86
C THR A 56 4.30 11.71 18.31
#